data_AF-A0A7Y3PN65-F1
#
_entry.id   AF-A0A7Y3PN65-F1
#
_cell.length_a   1.000
_cell.length_b   1.000
_cell.length_c   1.000
_cell.angle_alpha   90.00
_cell.angle_beta   90.00
_cell.angle_gamma   90.00
#
_symmetry.space_group_name_H-M   'P 1'
#
loop_
_entity.id
_entity.type
_entity.pdbx_description
1 polymer ?
#
loop_
_entity_poly.entity_id
_entity_poly.type
_entity_poly.pdbx_seq_one_letter_code
_entity_poly.pdbx_strand_id
1 'polypeptide(L)'
;MAPSRTARRSLRPQAPHGASRTARRAVLGLAATTLAVAVSPATTLPAQAASDPLARYHHQRLDWKSCVLGPDDATGEELEQAGARCADVTVPLDYGAPDGRTITVAISRIRATDTARRVGPLLLNGGGPGGQTLGDPPWVREAMKDVAARYDVVGVDPRFVGRSTPLDCEWPTGSAFRSAGVDRAGFDRMAAFSQNLAELCRRHEGAVLPYVTTRNTARDMDVVRAALGERRISYLGYSYGSYLGEVYATMFPRRTDRVVLDGVLDPARYGPRLLRGTEQANRHALEGWASWAAARDTTYGLGRTRGKVLATVDRVQAAAARTPLRLGDFAVDEHVMPLVVFNGLSQDNDSAYGDFAQGMRDLSRAAHGEPVTPSPWLAEALAFELTGTDSHFGSVQSAILCGDVAAPRDPEVYWRDVQRARAKDPLLGPVTENLSPCTFWDRPRERPTTIRDDLPALLVNATGDPRTTYEGATTVRRMWPSSRLVTLRGADQHAVFGVHGTPCVDAVVNAYLATGRLPATDVTCDAPAR
;
A
#
# COMPACT_ATOMS: atom_id res chain seq x y z
N MET A 1 62.69 2.86 11.99
CA MET A 1 63.26 2.61 13.34
C MET A 1 62.19 1.96 14.20
N ALA A 2 62.56 0.99 15.05
CA ALA A 2 61.76 0.53 16.21
C ALA A 2 62.39 1.10 17.50
N PRO A 3 61.74 1.04 18.67
CA PRO A 3 61.58 -0.18 19.49
C PRO A 3 60.10 -0.52 19.77
N SER A 4 59.64 -1.74 20.14
CA SER A 4 60.09 -2.79 21.09
C SER A 4 59.85 -2.43 22.57
N ARG A 5 58.77 -2.88 23.23
CA ARG A 5 58.46 -4.23 23.79
C ARG A 5 59.13 -4.57 25.15
N THR A 6 58.33 -4.61 26.21
CA THR A 6 58.49 -5.43 27.44
C THR A 6 57.13 -5.66 28.13
N ALA A 7 57.04 -6.59 29.09
CA ALA A 7 56.55 -7.95 28.83
C ALA A 7 56.26 -8.75 30.12
N ARG A 8 55.28 -9.69 30.07
CA ARG A 8 55.07 -10.83 31.01
C ARG A 8 54.62 -10.42 32.46
N ARG A 9 54.11 -11.30 33.33
CA ARG A 9 53.92 -12.78 33.27
C ARG A 9 52.67 -13.25 34.07
N SER A 10 52.16 -14.41 33.66
CA SER A 10 51.14 -15.31 34.26
C SER A 10 51.21 -15.60 35.78
N LEU A 11 50.11 -16.11 36.36
CA LEU A 11 50.01 -17.55 36.80
C LEU A 11 48.57 -18.02 37.14
N ARG A 12 48.26 -19.26 36.72
CA ARG A 12 47.26 -20.23 37.26
C ARG A 12 48.06 -21.25 38.13
N PRO A 13 47.49 -22.23 38.87
CA PRO A 13 46.13 -22.82 38.85
C PRO A 13 45.47 -22.72 40.27
N GLN A 14 44.73 -23.64 40.92
CA GLN A 14 44.27 -25.02 40.64
C GLN A 14 43.00 -25.39 41.47
N ALA A 15 42.44 -26.58 41.23
CA ALA A 15 41.45 -27.31 42.06
C ALA A 15 42.20 -28.43 42.87
N PRO A 16 41.60 -29.51 43.45
CA PRO A 16 40.20 -29.97 43.49
C PRO A 16 39.72 -30.56 44.86
N HIS A 17 38.52 -31.15 44.88
CA HIS A 17 38.08 -32.42 45.51
C HIS A 17 36.57 -32.59 45.14
N GLY A 18 35.90 -33.75 45.06
CA GLY A 18 36.11 -35.09 45.61
C GLY A 18 34.81 -35.47 46.40
N ALA A 19 34.16 -36.63 46.26
CA ALA A 19 34.47 -37.86 45.52
C ALA A 19 33.18 -38.63 45.13
N SER A 20 33.31 -39.74 44.41
CA SER A 20 32.22 -40.67 44.08
C SER A 20 32.10 -41.84 45.08
N ARG A 21 30.93 -42.52 45.15
CA ARG A 21 30.83 -43.91 45.62
C ARG A 21 29.53 -44.64 45.23
N THR A 22 29.69 -45.65 44.37
CA THR A 22 29.07 -47.00 44.37
C THR A 22 27.69 -47.24 45.01
N ALA A 23 26.81 -47.90 44.26
CA ALA A 23 25.51 -48.43 44.72
C ALA A 23 25.60 -49.62 45.69
N ARG A 24 24.51 -49.89 46.41
CA ARG A 24 24.15 -51.20 46.97
C ARG A 24 22.65 -51.47 46.83
N ARG A 25 22.30 -52.71 46.49
CA ARG A 25 20.93 -53.24 46.64
C ARG A 25 20.72 -53.69 48.08
N ALA A 26 19.50 -53.57 48.59
CA ALA A 26 19.01 -54.31 49.74
C ALA A 26 17.55 -54.69 49.47
N VAL A 27 17.14 -55.91 49.87
CA VAL A 27 15.78 -56.43 49.67
C VAL A 27 15.27 -56.94 51.01
N LEU A 28 14.16 -56.36 51.47
CA LEU A 28 13.25 -56.78 52.54
C LEU A 28 11.99 -55.89 52.38
N GLY A 29 10.76 -56.34 52.63
CA GLY A 29 10.33 -57.68 53.03
C GLY A 29 8.95 -57.60 53.71
N LEU A 30 7.88 -57.79 52.93
CA LEU A 30 6.45 -57.90 53.29
C LEU A 30 5.96 -57.23 54.60
N ALA A 31 5.07 -56.25 54.44
CA ALA A 31 3.85 -56.14 55.25
C ALA A 31 2.72 -55.60 54.36
N ALA A 32 1.54 -56.21 54.40
CA ALA A 32 0.42 -55.85 53.51
C ALA A 32 -0.78 -55.33 54.30
N THR A 33 -1.19 -54.09 54.04
CA THR A 33 -2.47 -53.51 54.48
C THR A 33 -3.09 -52.72 53.34
N THR A 34 -3.85 -53.40 52.49
CA THR A 34 -4.58 -52.78 51.37
C THR A 34 -5.80 -52.02 51.87
N LEU A 35 -5.62 -50.76 52.26
CA LEU A 35 -6.77 -49.85 52.39
C LEU A 35 -7.21 -49.45 50.98
N ALA A 36 -8.35 -50.01 50.54
CA ALA A 36 -8.94 -49.71 49.23
C ALA A 36 -9.62 -48.33 49.26
N VAL A 37 -8.83 -47.26 49.28
CA VAL A 37 -9.34 -45.91 48.99
C VAL A 37 -9.75 -45.90 47.52
N ALA A 38 -11.05 -45.81 47.27
CA ALA A 38 -11.61 -45.67 45.93
C ALA A 38 -11.26 -44.27 45.38
N VAL A 39 -10.04 -44.12 44.86
CA VAL A 39 -9.66 -42.99 44.02
C VAL A 39 -10.41 -43.14 42.71
N SER A 40 -11.64 -42.61 42.68
CA SER A 40 -12.38 -42.41 41.43
C SER A 40 -11.44 -41.75 40.43
N PRO A 41 -11.32 -42.27 39.19
CA PRO A 41 -10.56 -41.56 38.18
C PRO A 41 -11.21 -40.20 38.00
N ALA A 42 -10.49 -39.14 38.37
CA ALA A 42 -10.92 -37.79 38.06
C ALA A 42 -10.97 -37.70 36.54
N THR A 43 -12.17 -37.78 35.99
CA THR A 43 -12.41 -37.60 34.56
C THR A 43 -12.05 -36.17 34.23
N THR A 44 -10.80 -35.99 33.80
CA THR A 44 -10.35 -34.79 33.12
C THR A 44 -11.21 -34.69 31.87
N LEU A 45 -12.32 -33.96 31.99
CA LEU A 45 -13.14 -33.54 30.87
C LEU A 45 -12.16 -33.02 29.81
N PRO A 46 -12.25 -33.49 28.55
CA PRO A 46 -11.39 -32.96 27.51
C PRO A 46 -11.64 -31.46 27.48
N ALA A 47 -10.61 -30.67 27.82
CA ALA A 47 -10.75 -29.23 27.92
C ALA A 47 -11.37 -28.74 26.61
N GLN A 48 -12.56 -28.11 26.70
CA GLN A 48 -13.29 -27.63 25.51
C GLN A 48 -12.28 -26.92 24.61
N ALA A 49 -12.00 -27.49 23.44
CA ALA A 49 -11.15 -26.84 22.46
C ALA A 49 -11.81 -25.51 22.17
N ALA A 50 -11.18 -24.41 22.60
CA ALA A 50 -11.79 -23.09 22.61
C ALA A 50 -12.36 -22.82 21.22
N SER A 51 -13.69 -22.74 21.14
CA SER A 51 -14.40 -22.64 19.86
C SER A 51 -13.83 -21.47 19.10
N ASP A 52 -13.34 -21.72 17.87
CA ASP A 52 -12.74 -20.69 17.03
C ASP A 52 -13.69 -19.48 17.00
N PRO A 53 -13.31 -18.34 17.61
CA PRO A 53 -14.24 -17.22 17.80
C PRO A 53 -14.56 -16.52 16.48
N LEU A 54 -13.90 -16.93 15.39
CA LEU A 54 -14.20 -16.49 14.03
C LEU A 54 -14.90 -17.57 13.19
N ALA A 55 -15.25 -18.75 13.74
CA ALA A 55 -15.90 -19.84 13.01
C ALA A 55 -17.18 -19.40 12.29
N ARG A 56 -17.97 -18.51 12.89
CA ARG A 56 -19.20 -17.94 12.29
C ARG A 56 -18.92 -17.15 11.00
N TYR A 57 -17.73 -16.57 10.88
CA TYR A 57 -17.25 -15.86 9.69
C TYR A 57 -16.49 -16.79 8.73
N HIS A 58 -15.70 -17.74 9.25
CA HIS A 58 -14.93 -18.70 8.46
C HIS A 58 -15.81 -19.71 7.68
N HIS A 59 -17.03 -19.96 8.15
CA HIS A 59 -17.94 -20.95 7.56
C HIS A 59 -19.25 -20.36 7.03
N GLN A 60 -19.28 -19.05 6.76
CA GLN A 60 -20.44 -18.38 6.17
C GLN A 60 -20.68 -18.83 4.72
N ARG A 61 -21.95 -19.00 4.32
CA ARG A 61 -22.34 -19.27 2.93
C ARG A 61 -22.42 -17.95 2.17
N LEU A 62 -21.42 -17.69 1.32
CA LEU A 62 -21.44 -16.54 0.41
C LEU A 62 -22.56 -16.65 -0.62
N ASP A 63 -23.36 -15.60 -0.75
CA ASP A 63 -24.40 -15.48 -1.77
C ASP A 63 -23.88 -14.69 -2.98
N TRP A 64 -23.92 -15.32 -4.16
CA TRP A 64 -23.23 -14.84 -5.37
C TRP A 64 -24.20 -14.18 -6.35
N LYS A 65 -24.38 -12.87 -6.21
CA LYS A 65 -25.26 -12.00 -7.01
C LYS A 65 -24.55 -11.45 -8.26
N SER A 66 -25.29 -10.68 -9.08
CA SER A 66 -24.69 -9.84 -10.13
C SER A 66 -23.73 -8.82 -9.49
N CYS A 67 -22.79 -8.29 -10.27
CA CYS A 67 -21.96 -7.17 -9.87
C CYS A 67 -22.61 -5.80 -10.15
N VAL A 68 -23.65 -5.72 -10.98
CA VAL A 68 -24.40 -4.49 -11.24
C VAL A 68 -25.31 -4.15 -10.06
N LEU A 69 -25.17 -2.94 -9.51
CA LEU A 69 -26.05 -2.40 -8.44
C LEU A 69 -27.10 -1.40 -8.95
N GLY A 70 -26.93 -0.83 -10.13
CA GLY A 70 -27.82 0.16 -10.73
C GLY A 70 -27.46 0.48 -12.18
N PRO A 71 -28.26 1.29 -12.90
CA PRO A 71 -28.08 1.56 -14.33
C PRO A 71 -26.84 2.42 -14.65
N ASP A 72 -26.25 3.07 -13.66
CA ASP A 72 -25.05 3.90 -13.80
C ASP A 72 -23.78 3.20 -13.25
N ASP A 73 -23.87 1.91 -12.89
CA ASP A 73 -22.79 1.13 -12.27
C ASP A 73 -21.84 0.51 -13.30
N ALA A 74 -21.09 1.35 -14.02
CA ALA A 74 -20.17 0.92 -15.08
C ALA A 74 -19.16 -0.15 -14.62
N THR A 75 -18.64 -0.06 -13.40
CA THR A 75 -17.75 -1.09 -12.81
C THR A 75 -18.48 -2.42 -12.60
N GLY A 76 -19.75 -2.38 -12.18
CA GLY A 76 -20.60 -3.56 -12.09
C GLY A 76 -20.90 -4.20 -13.45
N GLU A 77 -21.11 -3.37 -14.48
CA GLU A 77 -21.33 -3.81 -15.86
C GLU A 77 -20.10 -4.45 -16.48
N GLU A 78 -18.90 -3.84 -16.36
CA GLU A 78 -17.65 -4.42 -16.85
C GLU A 78 -17.38 -5.77 -16.18
N LEU A 79 -17.59 -5.86 -14.86
CA LEU A 79 -17.46 -7.11 -14.12
C LEU A 79 -18.44 -8.19 -14.61
N GLU A 80 -19.71 -7.86 -14.85
CA GLU A 80 -20.68 -8.85 -15.37
C GLU A 80 -20.38 -9.25 -16.83
N GLN A 81 -19.93 -8.32 -17.68
CA GLN A 81 -19.45 -8.61 -19.04
C GLN A 81 -18.21 -9.53 -19.03
N ALA A 82 -17.30 -9.34 -18.07
CA ALA A 82 -16.14 -10.21 -17.84
C ALA A 82 -16.49 -11.57 -17.18
N GLY A 83 -17.78 -11.84 -16.93
CA GLY A 83 -18.27 -13.09 -16.32
C GLY A 83 -18.01 -13.20 -14.82
N ALA A 84 -17.77 -12.08 -14.14
CA ALA A 84 -17.63 -12.06 -12.69
C ALA A 84 -18.96 -12.26 -11.97
N ARG A 85 -18.89 -12.67 -10.71
CA ARG A 85 -20.01 -12.59 -9.75
C ARG A 85 -19.53 -11.92 -8.48
N CYS A 86 -20.42 -11.19 -7.82
CA CYS A 86 -20.10 -10.44 -6.61
C CYS A 86 -20.79 -11.05 -5.38
N ALA A 87 -20.18 -10.89 -4.20
CA ALA A 87 -20.68 -11.37 -2.93
C ALA A 87 -20.20 -10.48 -1.78
N ASP A 88 -20.96 -10.44 -0.68
CA ASP A 88 -20.58 -9.77 0.56
C ASP A 88 -20.05 -10.79 1.58
N VAL A 89 -18.85 -10.56 2.10
CA VAL A 89 -18.24 -11.34 3.18
C VAL A 89 -18.46 -10.60 4.49
N THR A 90 -19.23 -11.18 5.41
CA THR A 90 -19.44 -10.60 6.74
C THR A 90 -18.17 -10.79 7.59
N VAL A 91 -17.71 -9.73 8.24
CA VAL A 91 -16.54 -9.71 9.14
C VAL A 91 -16.87 -8.96 10.43
N PRO A 92 -16.17 -9.19 11.56
CA PRO A 92 -16.34 -8.36 12.76
C PRO A 92 -15.75 -6.97 12.54
N LEU A 93 -16.41 -5.94 13.06
CA LEU A 93 -15.83 -4.60 13.17
C LEU A 93 -14.57 -4.65 14.05
N ASP A 94 -14.70 -5.24 15.24
CA ASP A 94 -13.65 -5.44 16.23
C ASP A 94 -13.28 -6.92 16.35
N TYR A 95 -12.10 -7.30 15.87
CA TYR A 95 -11.58 -8.67 16.02
C TYR A 95 -11.26 -9.06 17.49
N GLY A 96 -11.18 -8.09 18.41
CA GLY A 96 -11.11 -8.33 19.86
C GLY A 96 -12.47 -8.54 20.53
N ALA A 97 -13.58 -8.23 19.84
CA ALA A 97 -14.95 -8.47 20.28
C ALA A 97 -15.78 -9.13 19.15
N PRO A 98 -15.37 -10.33 18.68
CA PRO A 98 -15.85 -10.91 17.42
C PRO A 98 -17.34 -11.26 17.41
N ASP A 99 -18.00 -11.33 18.57
CA ASP A 99 -19.46 -11.51 18.63
C ASP A 99 -20.28 -10.22 18.44
N GLY A 100 -19.64 -9.05 18.52
CA GLY A 100 -20.27 -7.73 18.43
C GLY A 100 -20.64 -7.27 17.01
N ARG A 101 -20.57 -5.94 16.78
CA ARG A 101 -20.90 -5.31 15.50
C ARG A 101 -20.12 -5.93 14.34
N THR A 102 -20.80 -6.15 13.22
CA THR A 102 -20.23 -6.62 11.95
C THR A 102 -20.21 -5.53 10.89
N ILE A 103 -19.39 -5.73 9.87
CA ILE A 103 -19.40 -4.99 8.60
C ILE A 103 -19.33 -6.00 7.44
N THR A 104 -19.59 -5.56 6.21
CA THR A 104 -19.37 -6.36 5.00
C THR A 104 -18.10 -5.94 4.27
N VAL A 105 -17.43 -6.93 3.69
CA VAL A 105 -16.31 -6.81 2.75
C VAL A 105 -16.79 -7.35 1.40
N ALA A 106 -16.96 -6.47 0.42
CA ALA A 106 -17.41 -6.80 -0.92
C ALA A 106 -16.27 -7.47 -1.71
N ILE A 107 -16.60 -8.58 -2.38
CA ILE A 107 -15.69 -9.28 -3.27
C ILE A 107 -16.32 -9.52 -4.64
N SER A 108 -15.52 -9.43 -5.69
CA SER A 108 -15.84 -9.87 -7.04
C SER A 108 -15.03 -11.12 -7.34
N ARG A 109 -15.51 -11.98 -8.23
CA ARG A 109 -14.74 -13.14 -8.70
C ARG A 109 -15.07 -13.52 -10.12
N ILE A 110 -14.05 -13.54 -10.98
CA ILE A 110 -14.04 -14.31 -12.22
C ILE A 110 -13.44 -15.68 -11.89
N ARG A 111 -14.10 -16.78 -12.24
CA ARG A 111 -13.66 -18.13 -11.88
C ARG A 111 -12.60 -18.68 -12.85
N ALA A 112 -11.79 -19.63 -12.37
CA ALA A 112 -10.93 -20.43 -13.23
C ALA A 112 -11.76 -21.19 -14.28
N THR A 113 -11.38 -21.06 -15.56
CA THR A 113 -11.96 -21.82 -16.68
C THR A 113 -11.29 -23.18 -16.86
N ASP A 114 -10.00 -23.28 -16.50
CA ASP A 114 -9.22 -24.52 -16.43
C ASP A 114 -9.34 -25.12 -15.03
N THR A 115 -10.48 -25.77 -14.77
CA THR A 115 -10.77 -26.40 -13.47
C THR A 115 -9.86 -27.61 -13.19
N ALA A 116 -9.34 -28.27 -14.23
CA ALA A 116 -8.45 -29.43 -14.12
C ALA A 116 -7.03 -29.06 -13.64
N ARG A 117 -6.56 -27.84 -13.94
CA ARG A 117 -5.27 -27.30 -13.48
C ARG A 117 -5.43 -26.06 -12.60
N ARG A 118 -6.59 -25.90 -11.95
CA ARG A 118 -6.88 -24.76 -11.06
C ARG A 118 -5.88 -24.69 -9.92
N VAL A 119 -5.29 -23.52 -9.73
CA VAL A 119 -4.33 -23.23 -8.65
C VAL A 119 -5.05 -22.86 -7.35
N GLY A 120 -6.09 -22.04 -7.44
CA GLY A 120 -6.77 -21.45 -6.28
C GLY A 120 -7.22 -20.02 -6.58
N PRO A 121 -7.59 -19.23 -5.55
CA PRO A 121 -7.88 -17.82 -5.71
C PRO A 121 -6.59 -16.99 -5.81
N LEU A 122 -6.62 -15.95 -6.63
CA LEU A 122 -5.70 -14.82 -6.60
C LEU A 122 -6.47 -13.62 -6.04
N LEU A 123 -6.16 -13.20 -4.81
CA LEU A 123 -6.69 -11.97 -4.24
C LEU A 123 -5.84 -10.78 -4.69
N LEU A 124 -6.51 -9.70 -5.08
CA LEU A 124 -5.90 -8.47 -5.57
C LEU A 124 -5.89 -7.39 -4.49
N ASN A 125 -5.01 -6.39 -4.62
CA ASN A 125 -5.21 -5.05 -4.06
C ASN A 125 -4.46 -3.99 -4.87
N GLY A 126 -5.18 -2.99 -5.39
CA GLY A 126 -4.61 -1.89 -6.18
C GLY A 126 -3.82 -0.85 -5.38
N GLY A 127 -3.94 -0.84 -4.04
CA GLY A 127 -3.14 0.00 -3.17
C GLY A 127 -3.85 1.27 -2.68
N GLY A 128 -3.19 2.42 -2.87
CA GLY A 128 -3.58 3.71 -2.27
C GLY A 128 -2.73 4.08 -1.03
N PRO A 129 -3.15 3.80 0.22
CA PRO A 129 -4.33 3.02 0.63
C PRO A 129 -5.66 3.68 0.25
N GLY A 130 -6.74 2.92 0.37
CA GLY A 130 -8.10 3.37 0.04
C GLY A 130 -8.50 3.18 -1.43
N GLY A 131 -7.62 2.63 -2.28
CA GLY A 131 -7.97 2.25 -3.64
C GLY A 131 -8.99 1.11 -3.66
N GLN A 132 -10.05 1.29 -4.45
CA GLN A 132 -10.99 0.21 -4.78
C GLN A 132 -10.24 -0.90 -5.56
N THR A 133 -10.76 -2.11 -5.53
CA THR A 133 -10.14 -3.30 -6.13
C THR A 133 -11.18 -4.29 -6.64
N LEU A 134 -12.47 -4.09 -6.31
CA LEU A 134 -13.58 -4.89 -6.84
C LEU A 134 -13.57 -4.98 -8.38
N GLY A 135 -13.19 -3.89 -9.06
CA GLY A 135 -13.11 -3.80 -10.51
C GLY A 135 -11.87 -4.43 -11.16
N ASP A 136 -10.83 -4.81 -10.43
CA ASP A 136 -9.55 -5.22 -11.03
C ASP A 136 -9.50 -6.57 -11.79
N PRO A 137 -10.35 -7.59 -11.52
CA PRO A 137 -10.23 -8.90 -12.18
C PRO A 137 -10.22 -8.95 -13.72
N PRO A 138 -10.90 -8.10 -14.50
CA PRO A 138 -10.83 -8.13 -15.96
C PRO A 138 -9.44 -7.79 -16.49
N TRP A 139 -8.88 -6.63 -16.12
CA TRP A 139 -7.58 -6.18 -16.62
C TRP A 139 -6.42 -7.04 -16.10
N VAL A 140 -6.48 -7.50 -14.84
CA VAL A 140 -5.47 -8.42 -14.30
C VAL A 140 -5.50 -9.76 -15.02
N ARG A 141 -6.67 -10.26 -15.45
CA ARG A 141 -6.74 -11.49 -16.25
C ARG A 141 -6.12 -11.33 -17.64
N GLU A 142 -6.25 -10.16 -18.28
CA GLU A 142 -5.56 -9.88 -19.54
C GLU A 142 -4.03 -9.84 -19.35
N ALA A 143 -3.54 -9.15 -18.31
CA ALA A 143 -2.12 -9.16 -17.94
C ALA A 143 -1.59 -10.58 -17.64
N MET A 144 -2.44 -11.45 -17.08
CA MET A 144 -2.12 -12.85 -16.78
C MET A 144 -2.18 -13.81 -17.98
N LYS A 145 -2.83 -13.43 -19.08
CA LYS A 145 -2.88 -14.21 -20.34
C LYS A 145 -3.37 -15.64 -20.07
N ASP A 146 -2.80 -16.66 -20.72
CA ASP A 146 -3.17 -18.08 -20.51
C ASP A 146 -3.12 -18.56 -19.03
N VAL A 147 -2.36 -17.88 -18.17
CA VAL A 147 -2.26 -18.23 -16.74
C VAL A 147 -3.56 -17.92 -16.01
N ALA A 148 -4.29 -16.87 -16.43
CA ALA A 148 -5.59 -16.46 -15.88
C ALA A 148 -6.61 -17.60 -15.84
N ALA A 149 -6.57 -18.51 -16.82
CA ALA A 149 -7.49 -19.64 -16.90
C ALA A 149 -7.47 -20.55 -15.66
N ARG A 150 -6.35 -20.60 -14.92
CA ARG A 150 -6.15 -21.47 -13.75
C ARG A 150 -6.51 -20.83 -12.41
N TYR A 151 -6.92 -19.57 -12.40
CA TYR A 151 -7.17 -18.81 -11.17
C TYR A 151 -8.62 -18.36 -11.06
N ASP A 152 -9.16 -18.47 -9.84
CA ASP A 152 -10.28 -17.62 -9.45
C ASP A 152 -9.67 -16.24 -9.16
N VAL A 153 -9.81 -15.26 -10.06
CA VAL A 153 -9.27 -13.91 -9.83
C VAL A 153 -10.30 -13.10 -9.05
N VAL A 154 -9.91 -12.61 -7.88
CA VAL A 154 -10.80 -12.06 -6.85
C VAL A 154 -10.41 -10.62 -6.51
N GLY A 155 -11.28 -9.68 -6.90
CA GLY A 155 -11.20 -8.30 -6.43
C GLY A 155 -11.74 -8.24 -5.00
N VAL A 156 -11.03 -7.57 -4.10
CA VAL A 156 -11.44 -7.39 -2.69
C VAL A 156 -11.32 -5.92 -2.36
N ASP A 157 -12.45 -5.22 -2.24
CA ASP A 157 -12.46 -3.89 -1.64
C ASP A 157 -12.14 -4.04 -0.14
N PRO A 158 -11.07 -3.43 0.40
CA PRO A 158 -10.78 -3.48 1.84
C PRO A 158 -11.96 -2.97 2.67
N ARG A 159 -12.02 -3.32 3.97
CA ARG A 159 -13.00 -2.72 4.90
C ARG A 159 -13.03 -1.19 4.74
N PHE A 160 -14.22 -0.62 4.67
CA PHE A 160 -14.48 0.82 4.52
C PHE A 160 -14.14 1.43 3.15
N VAL A 161 -13.65 0.64 2.19
CA VAL A 161 -13.33 1.08 0.83
C VAL A 161 -14.44 0.66 -0.15
N GLY A 162 -14.74 1.49 -1.14
CA GLY A 162 -15.63 1.15 -2.25
C GLY A 162 -16.99 0.63 -1.78
N ARG A 163 -17.29 -0.64 -2.03
CA ARG A 163 -18.57 -1.26 -1.64
C ARG A 163 -18.57 -1.93 -0.25
N SER A 164 -17.41 -2.00 0.41
CA SER A 164 -17.19 -2.72 1.68
C SER A 164 -17.58 -1.92 2.92
N THR A 165 -18.88 -1.64 3.09
CA THR A 165 -19.40 -0.76 4.17
C THR A 165 -18.68 0.61 4.14
N PRO A 166 -18.88 1.41 3.08
CA PRO A 166 -18.08 2.61 2.82
C PRO A 166 -18.04 3.60 3.99
N LEU A 167 -16.89 4.26 4.12
CA LEU A 167 -16.62 5.34 5.06
C LEU A 167 -16.47 6.64 4.29
N ASP A 168 -17.17 7.69 4.71
CA ASP A 168 -16.98 9.04 4.18
C ASP A 168 -17.01 10.07 5.31
N CYS A 169 -15.98 10.91 5.37
CA CYS A 169 -15.86 11.96 6.36
C CYS A 169 -16.56 13.27 5.96
N GLU A 170 -17.29 13.31 4.83
CA GLU A 170 -17.92 14.50 4.25
C GLU A 170 -16.91 15.64 4.02
N TRP A 171 -15.78 15.31 3.38
CA TRP A 171 -14.71 16.26 3.08
C TRP A 171 -15.02 17.10 1.83
N PRO A 172 -14.58 18.38 1.81
CA PRO A 172 -14.66 19.24 0.62
C PRO A 172 -13.55 18.91 -0.41
N THR A 173 -12.95 17.71 -0.35
CA THR A 173 -11.86 17.24 -1.21
C THR A 173 -11.76 15.72 -1.19
N GLY A 174 -11.41 15.10 -2.32
CA GLY A 174 -11.03 13.68 -2.39
C GLY A 174 -9.63 13.35 -1.85
N SER A 175 -8.82 14.34 -1.46
CA SER A 175 -7.42 14.13 -1.07
C SER A 175 -6.98 15.03 0.10
N ALA A 176 -6.23 14.45 1.03
CA ALA A 176 -5.63 15.15 2.17
C ALA A 176 -4.21 15.69 1.91
N PHE A 177 -3.56 15.27 0.82
CA PHE A 177 -2.18 15.70 0.52
C PHE A 177 -2.20 17.10 -0.12
N ARG A 178 -1.30 17.99 0.28
CA ARG A 178 -1.11 19.32 -0.32
C ARG A 178 0.35 19.73 -0.21
N SER A 179 0.79 20.68 -1.04
CA SER A 179 2.01 21.45 -0.77
C SER A 179 1.83 22.33 0.47
N ALA A 180 2.88 22.42 1.28
CA ALA A 180 2.97 23.29 2.46
C ALA A 180 2.94 24.82 2.15
N GLY A 181 2.67 25.23 0.90
CA GLY A 181 2.77 26.62 0.44
C GLY A 181 4.21 27.08 0.26
N VAL A 182 4.47 28.37 0.01
CA VAL A 182 5.84 28.92 -0.11
C VAL A 182 6.42 29.44 1.21
N ASP A 183 5.56 29.83 2.15
CA ASP A 183 5.96 30.51 3.40
C ASP A 183 5.29 29.92 4.66
N ARG A 184 5.42 30.62 5.78
CA ARG A 184 4.81 30.20 7.05
C ARG A 184 3.28 30.34 7.07
N ALA A 185 2.72 31.38 6.44
CA ALA A 185 1.28 31.56 6.37
C ALA A 185 0.61 30.49 5.50
N GLY A 186 1.29 30.02 4.45
CA GLY A 186 0.92 28.82 3.69
C GLY A 186 0.92 27.56 4.56
N PHE A 187 1.99 27.36 5.34
CA PHE A 187 2.07 26.21 6.24
C PHE A 187 0.94 26.21 7.31
N ASP A 188 0.67 27.36 7.93
CA ASP A 188 -0.40 27.49 8.94
C ASP A 188 -1.80 27.31 8.33
N ARG A 189 -2.03 27.68 7.06
CA ARG A 189 -3.26 27.30 6.31
C ARG A 189 -3.38 25.78 6.19
N MET A 190 -2.31 25.08 5.85
CA MET A 190 -2.31 23.61 5.72
C MET A 190 -2.47 22.88 7.05
N ALA A 191 -1.98 23.48 8.15
CA ALA A 191 -2.26 23.02 9.52
C ALA A 191 -3.76 23.09 9.83
N ALA A 192 -4.39 24.26 9.60
CA ALA A 192 -5.82 24.45 9.83
C ALA A 192 -6.71 23.55 8.93
N PHE A 193 -6.36 23.42 7.64
CA PHE A 193 -7.01 22.51 6.70
C PHE A 193 -6.97 21.06 7.19
N SER A 194 -5.78 20.54 7.50
CA SER A 194 -5.59 19.16 7.99
C SER A 194 -6.30 18.92 9.33
N GLN A 195 -6.35 19.90 10.22
CA GLN A 195 -7.12 19.81 11.46
C GLN A 195 -8.61 19.68 11.16
N ASN A 196 -9.17 20.54 10.31
CA ASN A 196 -10.59 20.46 9.93
C ASN A 196 -10.96 19.10 9.30
N LEU A 197 -10.11 18.55 8.42
CA LEU A 197 -10.31 17.21 7.86
C LEU A 197 -10.33 16.11 8.95
N ALA A 198 -9.42 16.16 9.92
CA ALA A 198 -9.39 15.23 11.04
C ALA A 198 -10.59 15.39 11.99
N GLU A 199 -11.10 16.60 12.16
CA GLU A 199 -12.32 16.86 12.92
C GLU A 199 -13.58 16.39 12.19
N LEU A 200 -13.66 16.57 10.88
CA LEU A 200 -14.72 16.01 10.03
C LEU A 200 -14.78 14.48 10.19
N CYS A 201 -13.68 13.76 9.98
CA CYS A 201 -13.68 12.31 10.20
C CYS A 201 -14.10 11.90 11.62
N ARG A 202 -13.74 12.69 12.64
CA ARG A 202 -14.15 12.42 14.03
C ARG A 202 -15.64 12.65 14.28
N ARG A 203 -16.25 13.63 13.59
CA ARG A 203 -17.69 13.95 13.68
C ARG A 203 -18.55 12.90 12.99
N HIS A 204 -18.21 12.53 11.75
CA HIS A 204 -19.04 11.66 10.92
C HIS A 204 -18.73 10.17 11.19
N GLU A 205 -17.45 9.81 11.32
CA GLU A 205 -16.99 8.40 11.29
C GLU A 205 -16.25 7.95 12.57
N GLY A 206 -16.20 8.79 13.61
CA GLY A 206 -15.42 8.58 14.84
C GLY A 206 -15.64 7.23 15.55
N ALA A 207 -16.81 6.59 15.33
CA ALA A 207 -17.14 5.29 15.89
C ALA A 207 -16.47 4.09 15.18
N VAL A 208 -15.97 4.26 13.94
CA VAL A 208 -15.31 3.20 13.17
C VAL A 208 -13.80 3.41 12.99
N LEU A 209 -13.28 4.64 13.08
CA LEU A 209 -11.85 4.96 12.86
C LEU A 209 -10.85 4.02 13.59
N PRO A 210 -11.06 3.59 14.86
CA PRO A 210 -10.14 2.67 15.55
C PRO A 210 -10.02 1.27 14.94
N TYR A 211 -10.85 0.94 13.95
CA TYR A 211 -10.92 -0.36 13.28
C TYR A 211 -10.45 -0.32 11.81
N VAL A 212 -10.14 0.86 11.29
CA VAL A 212 -9.64 1.09 9.93
C VAL A 212 -8.12 0.95 9.93
N THR A 213 -7.61 -0.28 9.77
CA THR A 213 -6.16 -0.58 9.83
C THR A 213 -5.78 -1.69 8.85
N THR A 214 -4.56 -1.66 8.34
CA THR A 214 -3.97 -2.75 7.51
C THR A 214 -4.05 -4.08 8.25
N ARG A 215 -3.87 -4.08 9.58
CA ARG A 215 -3.96 -5.27 10.43
C ARG A 215 -5.36 -5.89 10.46
N ASN A 216 -6.41 -5.07 10.42
CA ASN A 216 -7.78 -5.58 10.28
C ASN A 216 -8.08 -6.02 8.85
N THR A 217 -7.67 -5.27 7.84
CA THR A 217 -7.80 -5.69 6.42
C THR A 217 -7.13 -7.04 6.17
N ALA A 218 -5.95 -7.30 6.72
CA ALA A 218 -5.29 -8.59 6.63
C ALA A 218 -6.07 -9.73 7.32
N ARG A 219 -6.80 -9.43 8.42
CA ARG A 219 -7.70 -10.41 9.05
C ARG A 219 -8.95 -10.64 8.20
N ASP A 220 -9.48 -9.62 7.55
CA ASP A 220 -10.61 -9.75 6.62
C ASP A 220 -10.24 -10.61 5.42
N MET A 221 -9.06 -10.40 4.82
CA MET A 221 -8.53 -11.26 3.74
C MET A 221 -8.45 -12.74 4.15
N ASP A 222 -8.20 -13.03 5.43
CA ASP A 222 -8.20 -14.40 5.94
C ASP A 222 -9.61 -14.98 6.13
N VAL A 223 -10.59 -14.14 6.49
CA VAL A 223 -12.01 -14.51 6.49
C VAL A 223 -12.51 -14.73 5.06
N VAL A 224 -12.17 -13.87 4.10
CA VAL A 224 -12.46 -14.01 2.66
C VAL A 224 -11.92 -15.35 2.16
N ARG A 225 -10.64 -15.66 2.42
CA ARG A 225 -10.04 -16.97 2.14
C ARG A 225 -10.87 -18.13 2.71
N ALA A 226 -11.26 -18.04 3.98
CA ALA A 226 -12.02 -19.10 4.64
C ALA A 226 -13.43 -19.28 4.06
N ALA A 227 -14.15 -18.19 3.81
CA ALA A 227 -15.50 -18.18 3.24
C ALA A 227 -15.53 -18.60 1.75
N LEU A 228 -14.42 -18.43 1.02
CA LEU A 228 -14.19 -19.04 -0.29
C LEU A 228 -13.96 -20.57 -0.22
N GLY A 229 -13.82 -21.14 0.98
CA GLY A 229 -13.53 -22.56 1.23
C GLY A 229 -12.05 -22.92 1.15
N GLU A 230 -11.15 -21.93 1.07
CA GLU A 230 -9.78 -22.13 0.60
C GLU A 230 -8.75 -22.27 1.72
N ARG A 231 -7.78 -23.17 1.51
CA ARG A 231 -6.68 -23.39 2.47
C ARG A 231 -5.59 -22.33 2.37
N ARG A 232 -5.41 -21.76 1.18
CA ARG A 232 -4.43 -20.72 0.87
C ARG A 232 -4.98 -19.76 -0.19
N ILE A 233 -4.43 -18.57 -0.24
CA ILE A 233 -4.58 -17.63 -1.36
C ILE A 233 -3.27 -17.47 -2.11
N SER A 234 -3.34 -17.22 -3.42
CA SER A 234 -2.32 -16.41 -4.07
C SER A 234 -2.67 -14.93 -3.90
N TYR A 235 -1.69 -14.04 -3.92
CA TYR A 235 -1.86 -12.61 -3.73
C TYR A 235 -1.07 -11.80 -4.74
N LEU A 236 -1.68 -10.72 -5.24
CA LEU A 236 -1.05 -9.69 -6.08
C LEU A 236 -1.42 -8.31 -5.52
N GLY A 237 -0.45 -7.64 -4.91
CA GLY A 237 -0.63 -6.34 -4.26
C GLY A 237 0.25 -5.27 -4.89
N TYR A 238 -0.37 -4.18 -5.36
CA TYR A 238 0.29 -3.02 -5.93
C TYR A 238 0.42 -1.89 -4.90
N SER A 239 1.52 -1.14 -4.90
CA SER A 239 1.68 0.07 -4.08
C SER A 239 1.49 -0.21 -2.57
N TYR A 240 0.56 0.43 -1.87
CA TYR A 240 0.13 0.04 -0.51
C TYR A 240 -0.22 -1.45 -0.36
N GLY A 241 -0.76 -2.07 -1.41
CA GLY A 241 -1.02 -3.51 -1.49
C GLY A 241 0.25 -4.35 -1.28
N SER A 242 1.44 -3.84 -1.60
CA SER A 242 2.70 -4.52 -1.25
C SER A 242 2.81 -4.71 0.27
N TYR A 243 2.71 -3.62 1.04
CA TYR A 243 2.75 -3.60 2.51
C TYR A 243 1.62 -4.43 3.14
N LEU A 244 0.38 -4.34 2.61
CA LEU A 244 -0.72 -5.20 3.03
C LEU A 244 -0.40 -6.69 2.82
N GLY A 245 0.26 -7.04 1.71
CA GLY A 245 0.78 -8.38 1.44
C GLY A 245 1.84 -8.83 2.45
N GLU A 246 2.78 -7.95 2.83
CA GLU A 246 3.78 -8.24 3.87
C GLU A 246 3.13 -8.51 5.23
N VAL A 247 2.14 -7.67 5.60
CA VAL A 247 1.36 -7.81 6.82
C VAL A 247 0.56 -9.10 6.81
N TYR A 248 -0.12 -9.44 5.71
CA TYR A 248 -0.87 -10.68 5.57
C TYR A 248 0.03 -11.92 5.68
N ALA A 249 1.11 -11.99 4.91
CA ALA A 249 2.04 -13.11 4.95
C ALA A 249 2.78 -13.21 6.30
N THR A 250 3.01 -12.09 6.98
CA THR A 250 3.52 -12.06 8.36
C THR A 250 2.49 -12.61 9.36
N MET A 251 1.23 -12.18 9.28
CA MET A 251 0.18 -12.66 10.21
C MET A 251 -0.23 -14.12 9.92
N PHE A 252 -0.16 -14.58 8.67
CA PHE A 252 -0.72 -15.85 8.21
C PHE A 252 0.24 -16.70 7.33
N PRO A 253 1.48 -17.00 7.77
CA PRO A 253 2.60 -17.53 6.94
C PRO A 253 2.42 -18.93 6.32
N ARG A 254 1.29 -19.61 6.57
CA ARG A 254 0.97 -20.92 5.97
C ARG A 254 -0.25 -20.86 5.04
N ARG A 255 -0.84 -19.67 4.88
CA ARG A 255 -2.11 -19.39 4.17
C ARG A 255 -1.91 -18.57 2.89
N THR A 256 -0.68 -18.21 2.54
CA THR A 256 -0.27 -17.81 1.20
C THR A 256 0.23 -19.02 0.40
N ASP A 257 0.15 -18.95 -0.94
CA ASP A 257 0.71 -19.95 -1.88
C ASP A 257 1.69 -19.30 -2.88
N ARG A 258 1.26 -18.24 -3.57
CA ARG A 258 2.12 -17.32 -4.33
C ARG A 258 1.86 -15.89 -3.89
N VAL A 259 2.90 -15.07 -3.85
CA VAL A 259 2.81 -13.67 -3.44
C VAL A 259 3.59 -12.84 -4.44
N VAL A 260 2.91 -11.92 -5.13
CA VAL A 260 3.53 -10.90 -5.99
C VAL A 260 3.27 -9.54 -5.33
N LEU A 261 4.34 -8.80 -5.06
CA LEU A 261 4.29 -7.44 -4.53
C LEU A 261 4.94 -6.52 -5.57
N ASP A 262 4.20 -5.55 -6.10
CA ASP A 262 4.65 -4.65 -7.16
C ASP A 262 4.53 -3.19 -6.70
N GLY A 263 5.56 -2.37 -6.90
CA GLY A 263 5.68 -1.10 -6.21
C GLY A 263 5.89 -1.30 -4.72
N VAL A 264 7.00 -1.94 -4.34
CA VAL A 264 7.25 -2.43 -2.97
C VAL A 264 7.63 -1.32 -1.99
N LEU A 265 6.85 -1.17 -0.94
CA LEU A 265 7.11 -0.27 0.20
C LEU A 265 8.18 -0.81 1.15
N ASP A 266 8.98 0.07 1.74
CA ASP A 266 9.80 -0.25 2.91
C ASP A 266 8.90 -0.23 4.17
N PRO A 267 8.66 -1.37 4.87
CA PRO A 267 7.79 -1.41 6.04
C PRO A 267 8.28 -0.58 7.23
N ALA A 268 9.57 -0.18 7.25
CA ALA A 268 10.11 0.75 8.24
C ALA A 268 9.89 2.24 7.87
N ARG A 269 9.42 2.54 6.64
CA ARG A 269 9.09 3.90 6.18
C ARG A 269 7.60 4.14 5.98
N TYR A 270 6.78 3.09 5.86
CA TYR A 270 5.33 3.20 5.76
C TYR A 270 4.68 3.91 6.96
N GLY A 271 3.63 4.70 6.70
CA GLY A 271 2.80 5.37 7.70
C GLY A 271 2.31 6.75 7.25
N PRO A 272 1.83 7.62 8.18
CA PRO A 272 1.31 8.97 7.92
C PRO A 272 2.15 9.96 7.12
N ARG A 273 3.40 9.63 6.81
CA ARG A 273 4.32 10.43 5.98
C ARG A 273 4.69 9.66 4.71
N LEU A 274 3.70 9.02 4.08
CA LEU A 274 3.86 8.08 2.97
C LEU A 274 4.72 8.61 1.81
N LEU A 275 4.62 9.91 1.51
CA LEU A 275 5.33 10.55 0.38
C LEU A 275 6.82 10.87 0.69
N ARG A 276 7.24 10.72 1.95
CA ARG A 276 8.56 11.16 2.44
C ARG A 276 9.71 10.35 1.85
N GLY A 277 10.70 11.03 1.27
CA GLY A 277 11.85 10.38 0.64
C GLY A 277 11.64 10.04 -0.84
N THR A 278 10.48 10.39 -1.41
CA THR A 278 10.19 10.22 -2.85
C THR A 278 10.66 11.39 -3.70
N GLU A 279 11.26 12.44 -3.10
CA GLU A 279 11.58 13.71 -3.79
C GLU A 279 12.55 13.48 -4.95
N GLN A 280 13.58 12.67 -4.74
CA GLN A 280 14.60 12.39 -5.75
C GLN A 280 14.04 11.61 -6.96
N ALA A 281 13.12 10.67 -6.72
CA ALA A 281 12.49 9.90 -7.79
C ALA A 281 11.52 10.78 -8.60
N ASN A 282 10.67 11.58 -7.94
CA ASN A 282 9.80 12.55 -8.62
C ASN A 282 10.60 13.62 -9.37
N ARG A 283 11.75 14.08 -8.84
CA ARG A 283 12.64 15.00 -9.55
C ARG A 283 13.25 14.35 -10.80
N HIS A 284 13.59 13.06 -10.74
CA HIS A 284 14.08 12.31 -11.90
C HIS A 284 13.00 12.18 -12.98
N ALA A 285 11.80 11.71 -12.61
CA ALA A 285 10.64 11.60 -13.48
C ALA A 285 10.29 12.95 -14.15
N LEU A 286 10.33 14.05 -13.38
CA LEU A 286 10.08 15.40 -13.91
C LEU A 286 11.16 15.85 -14.91
N GLU A 287 12.42 15.45 -14.73
CA GLU A 287 13.49 15.68 -15.71
C GLU A 287 13.34 14.79 -16.97
N GLY A 288 12.84 13.56 -16.82
CA GLY A 288 12.50 12.66 -17.92
C GLY A 288 11.36 13.21 -18.78
N TRP A 289 10.20 13.48 -18.15
CA TRP A 289 9.05 14.13 -18.77
C TRP A 289 9.40 15.48 -19.41
N ALA A 290 10.20 16.33 -18.74
CA ALA A 290 10.61 17.61 -19.32
C ALA A 290 11.50 17.46 -20.56
N SER A 291 12.19 16.32 -20.72
CA SER A 291 12.95 16.00 -21.94
C SER A 291 12.02 15.57 -23.07
N TRP A 292 11.05 14.69 -22.77
CA TRP A 292 10.03 14.22 -23.71
C TRP A 292 9.15 15.36 -24.24
N ALA A 293 8.72 16.27 -23.35
CA ALA A 293 7.89 17.42 -23.68
C ALA A 293 8.66 18.46 -24.52
N ALA A 294 9.96 18.64 -24.25
CA ALA A 294 10.83 19.50 -25.05
C ALA A 294 11.01 19.01 -26.49
N ALA A 295 11.04 17.70 -26.71
CA ALA A 295 11.05 17.10 -28.05
C ALA A 295 9.71 17.30 -28.81
N ARG A 296 8.63 17.65 -28.08
CA ARG A 296 7.27 17.86 -28.60
C ARG A 296 6.82 19.33 -28.43
N ASP A 297 7.77 20.29 -28.43
CA ASP A 297 7.53 21.74 -28.29
C ASP A 297 6.49 22.30 -29.28
N THR A 298 6.43 21.77 -30.51
CA THR A 298 5.44 22.17 -31.52
C THR A 298 4.00 21.81 -31.16
N THR A 299 3.79 20.86 -30.23
CA THR A 299 2.47 20.43 -29.75
C THR A 299 2.08 21.17 -28.47
N TYR A 300 3.01 21.30 -27.52
CA TYR A 300 2.71 21.76 -26.15
C TYR A 300 3.18 23.18 -25.83
N GLY A 301 4.14 23.73 -26.58
CA GLY A 301 4.67 25.10 -26.39
C GLY A 301 5.45 25.34 -25.09
N LEU A 302 5.79 24.28 -24.34
CA LEU A 302 6.42 24.39 -23.02
C LEU A 302 7.92 24.77 -23.06
N GLY A 303 8.59 24.60 -24.21
CA GLY A 303 9.97 25.01 -24.45
C GLY A 303 10.87 23.92 -25.05
N ARG A 304 11.55 24.24 -26.15
CA ARG A 304 12.46 23.37 -26.97
C ARG A 304 13.65 22.68 -26.26
N THR A 305 13.80 22.80 -24.94
CA THR A 305 14.83 22.09 -24.18
C THR A 305 14.31 21.76 -22.79
N ARG A 306 14.80 20.67 -22.18
CA ARG A 306 14.46 20.23 -20.81
C ARG A 306 14.46 21.39 -19.81
N GLY A 307 15.51 22.20 -19.80
CA GLY A 307 15.62 23.37 -18.92
C GLY A 307 14.61 24.49 -19.19
N LYS A 308 14.08 24.62 -20.42
CA LYS A 308 13.00 25.57 -20.74
C LYS A 308 11.64 25.06 -20.27
N VAL A 309 11.37 23.75 -20.38
CA VAL A 309 10.15 23.13 -19.83
C VAL A 309 10.14 23.23 -18.31
N LEU A 310 11.24 22.89 -17.62
CA LEU A 310 11.37 23.06 -16.18
C LEU A 310 11.16 24.53 -15.76
N ALA A 311 11.78 25.49 -16.46
CA ALA A 311 11.55 26.92 -16.22
C ALA A 311 10.10 27.38 -16.53
N THR A 312 9.30 26.61 -17.28
CA THR A 312 7.85 26.84 -17.42
C THR A 312 7.11 26.34 -16.18
N VAL A 313 7.44 25.16 -15.65
CA VAL A 313 6.91 24.64 -14.38
C VAL A 313 7.22 25.61 -13.22
N ASP A 314 8.46 26.08 -13.13
CA ASP A 314 8.90 27.04 -12.10
C ASP A 314 8.13 28.38 -12.19
N ARG A 315 7.89 28.88 -13.42
CA ARG A 315 7.06 30.09 -13.64
C ARG A 315 5.62 29.89 -13.20
N VAL A 316 5.03 28.74 -13.49
CA VAL A 316 3.65 28.39 -13.09
C VAL A 316 3.54 28.28 -11.56
N GLN A 317 4.50 27.63 -10.89
CA GLN A 317 4.56 27.57 -9.43
C GLN A 317 4.65 28.99 -8.83
N ALA A 318 5.56 29.81 -9.34
CA ALA A 318 5.75 31.17 -8.87
C ALA A 318 4.53 32.08 -9.15
N ALA A 319 3.73 31.80 -10.17
CA ALA A 319 2.49 32.51 -10.45
C ALA A 319 1.38 32.10 -9.47
N ALA A 320 1.14 30.81 -9.29
CA ALA A 320 0.14 30.26 -8.36
C ALA A 320 0.39 30.69 -6.90
N ALA A 321 1.65 30.90 -6.51
CA ALA A 321 2.06 31.42 -5.21
C ALA A 321 1.86 32.95 -5.03
N ARG A 322 1.64 33.72 -6.09
CA ARG A 322 1.28 35.14 -6.01
C ARG A 322 -0.24 35.35 -6.03
N THR A 323 -0.92 34.63 -6.91
CA THR A 323 -2.38 34.69 -7.10
C THR A 323 -2.86 33.32 -7.60
N PRO A 324 -3.94 32.74 -7.05
CA PRO A 324 -4.49 31.49 -7.55
C PRO A 324 -4.88 31.58 -9.03
N LEU A 325 -4.38 30.64 -9.83
CA LEU A 325 -4.64 30.52 -11.26
C LEU A 325 -6.08 30.08 -11.49
N ARG A 326 -6.80 30.70 -12.43
CA ARG A 326 -8.20 30.37 -12.72
C ARG A 326 -8.32 29.50 -13.97
N LEU A 327 -8.96 28.34 -13.81
CA LEU A 327 -9.19 27.36 -14.87
C LEU A 327 -10.64 26.87 -14.76
N GLY A 328 -11.54 27.43 -15.58
CA GLY A 328 -12.98 27.36 -15.33
C GLY A 328 -13.32 27.87 -13.93
N ASP A 329 -14.10 27.09 -13.18
CA ASP A 329 -14.47 27.38 -11.80
C ASP A 329 -13.33 27.14 -10.79
N PHE A 330 -12.30 26.38 -11.15
CA PHE A 330 -11.19 26.02 -10.27
C PHE A 330 -10.23 27.18 -10.00
N ALA A 331 -9.63 27.16 -8.80
CA ALA A 331 -8.58 28.09 -8.38
C ALA A 331 -7.36 27.29 -7.89
N VAL A 332 -6.25 27.36 -8.65
CA VAL A 332 -5.03 26.58 -8.39
C VAL A 332 -3.95 27.46 -7.79
N ASP A 333 -3.57 27.18 -6.54
CA ASP A 333 -2.63 27.98 -5.76
C ASP A 333 -1.31 27.24 -5.47
N GLU A 334 -0.50 27.80 -4.57
CA GLU A 334 0.74 27.19 -4.06
C GLU A 334 0.58 25.84 -3.35
N HIS A 335 -0.63 25.47 -2.91
CA HIS A 335 -0.93 24.22 -2.23
C HIS A 335 -1.30 23.10 -3.22
N VAL A 336 -1.95 23.47 -4.32
CA VAL A 336 -2.44 22.51 -5.34
C VAL A 336 -1.51 22.39 -6.55
N MET A 337 -0.91 23.47 -7.05
CA MET A 337 -0.04 23.42 -8.24
C MET A 337 1.10 22.38 -8.12
N PRO A 338 1.87 22.31 -7.01
CA PRO A 338 2.95 21.33 -6.89
C PRO A 338 2.44 19.88 -6.77
N LEU A 339 1.20 19.70 -6.31
CA LEU A 339 0.56 18.39 -6.21
C LEU A 339 0.04 17.90 -7.57
N VAL A 340 -0.48 18.79 -8.43
CA VAL A 340 -0.76 18.45 -9.83
C VAL A 340 0.51 18.00 -10.55
N VAL A 341 1.64 18.66 -10.31
CA VAL A 341 2.95 18.20 -10.81
C VAL A 341 3.33 16.84 -10.23
N PHE A 342 3.22 16.65 -8.91
CA PHE A 342 3.52 15.36 -8.28
C PHE A 342 2.67 14.24 -8.90
N ASN A 343 1.36 14.43 -8.99
CA ASN A 343 0.39 13.44 -9.48
C ASN A 343 0.66 13.03 -10.94
N GLY A 344 0.99 13.97 -11.83
CA GLY A 344 1.27 13.73 -13.25
C GLY A 344 2.55 12.93 -13.57
N LEU A 345 3.34 12.55 -12.55
CA LEU A 345 4.63 11.86 -12.71
C LEU A 345 4.58 10.36 -12.41
N SER A 346 3.41 9.75 -12.18
CA SER A 346 3.29 8.34 -11.75
C SER A 346 3.39 7.29 -12.86
N GLN A 347 3.17 7.67 -14.13
CA GLN A 347 2.98 6.75 -15.26
C GLN A 347 3.90 7.09 -16.42
N ASP A 348 4.63 6.10 -16.90
CA ASP A 348 5.76 6.25 -17.81
C ASP A 348 5.39 5.89 -19.26
N ASN A 349 4.36 6.54 -19.81
CA ASN A 349 3.89 6.34 -21.18
C ASN A 349 3.52 7.65 -21.90
N ASP A 350 3.51 7.61 -23.24
CA ASP A 350 3.27 8.78 -24.11
C ASP A 350 1.88 9.43 -23.92
N SER A 351 0.86 8.69 -23.44
CA SER A 351 -0.46 9.28 -23.13
C SER A 351 -0.38 10.11 -21.87
N ALA A 352 -0.02 9.50 -20.73
CA ALA A 352 0.06 10.20 -19.44
C ALA A 352 1.03 11.40 -19.48
N TYR A 353 2.16 11.25 -20.17
CA TYR A 353 3.09 12.35 -20.42
C TYR A 353 2.47 13.48 -21.25
N GLY A 354 1.65 13.14 -22.25
CA GLY A 354 0.93 14.07 -23.11
C GLY A 354 -0.24 14.79 -22.42
N ASP A 355 -0.97 14.07 -21.58
CA ASP A 355 -2.05 14.60 -20.74
C ASP A 355 -1.50 15.60 -19.72
N PHE A 356 -0.43 15.23 -19.01
CA PHE A 356 0.28 16.16 -18.12
C PHE A 356 0.91 17.34 -18.88
N ALA A 357 1.33 17.15 -20.14
CA ALA A 357 1.84 18.25 -20.98
C ALA A 357 0.75 19.21 -21.49
N GLN A 358 -0.49 18.77 -21.73
CA GLN A 358 -1.61 19.71 -21.91
C GLN A 358 -1.98 20.38 -20.58
N GLY A 359 -2.03 19.64 -19.47
CA GLY A 359 -2.33 20.23 -18.16
C GLY A 359 -1.33 21.32 -17.74
N MET A 360 -0.03 21.11 -17.94
CA MET A 360 0.98 22.14 -17.69
C MET A 360 0.90 23.33 -18.66
N ARG A 361 0.46 23.10 -19.90
CA ARG A 361 0.21 24.16 -20.89
C ARG A 361 -1.00 25.01 -20.49
N ASP A 362 -2.07 24.39 -19.99
CA ASP A 362 -3.26 25.07 -19.49
C ASP A 362 -2.94 25.91 -18.25
N LEU A 363 -2.21 25.35 -17.28
CA LEU A 363 -1.69 26.10 -16.13
C LEU A 363 -0.76 27.25 -16.55
N SER A 364 0.09 27.04 -17.57
CA SER A 364 0.95 28.08 -18.14
C SER A 364 0.14 29.23 -18.76
N ARG A 365 -0.92 28.93 -19.53
CA ARG A 365 -1.81 29.95 -20.10
C ARG A 365 -2.56 30.73 -19.00
N ALA A 366 -3.09 30.04 -18.00
CA ALA A 366 -3.73 30.67 -16.84
C ALA A 366 -2.75 31.57 -16.05
N ALA A 367 -1.48 31.18 -15.95
CA ALA A 367 -0.41 31.99 -15.35
C ALA A 367 -0.05 33.27 -16.14
N HIS A 368 -0.45 33.38 -17.41
CA HIS A 368 -0.39 34.61 -18.21
C HIS A 368 -1.70 35.42 -18.19
N GLY A 369 -2.71 34.98 -17.42
CA GLY A 369 -4.01 35.63 -17.31
C GLY A 369 -4.99 35.31 -18.45
N GLU A 370 -4.71 34.30 -19.28
CA GLU A 370 -5.65 33.85 -20.30
C GLU A 370 -6.87 33.13 -19.67
N PRO A 371 -8.08 33.26 -20.24
CA PRO A 371 -9.17 32.33 -19.99
C PRO A 371 -8.80 30.91 -20.45
N VAL A 372 -8.95 29.94 -19.54
CA VAL A 372 -8.63 28.54 -19.77
C VAL A 372 -9.76 27.67 -19.23
N THR A 373 -10.29 26.78 -20.07
CA THR A 373 -10.99 25.57 -19.62
C THR A 373 -9.93 24.47 -19.50
N PRO A 374 -9.82 23.75 -18.37
CA PRO A 374 -8.82 22.71 -18.22
C PRO A 374 -9.07 21.53 -19.18
N SER A 375 -8.00 20.96 -19.73
CA SER A 375 -8.01 19.66 -20.41
C SER A 375 -8.53 18.52 -19.50
N PRO A 376 -9.11 17.42 -20.04
CA PRO A 376 -9.86 16.43 -19.26
C PRO A 376 -9.12 15.89 -18.02
N TRP A 377 -7.89 15.40 -18.20
CA TRP A 377 -7.03 14.94 -17.10
C TRP A 377 -6.83 15.99 -16.00
N LEU A 378 -6.63 17.27 -16.39
CA LEU A 378 -6.49 18.36 -15.44
C LEU A 378 -7.83 18.72 -14.78
N ALA A 379 -8.95 18.61 -15.49
CA ALA A 379 -10.28 18.85 -14.94
C ALA A 379 -10.64 17.79 -13.88
N GLU A 380 -10.35 16.52 -14.14
CA GLU A 380 -10.51 15.41 -13.20
C GLU A 380 -9.60 15.57 -11.98
N ALA A 381 -8.30 15.84 -12.19
CA ALA A 381 -7.36 16.09 -11.11
C ALA A 381 -7.76 17.30 -10.24
N LEU A 382 -8.26 18.38 -10.83
CA LEU A 382 -8.74 19.54 -10.07
C LEU A 382 -10.09 19.30 -9.39
N ALA A 383 -10.99 18.50 -9.96
CA ALA A 383 -12.22 18.09 -9.28
C ALA A 383 -11.91 17.32 -8.00
N PHE A 384 -11.01 16.34 -8.07
CA PHE A 384 -10.54 15.55 -6.92
C PHE A 384 -9.83 16.41 -5.85
N GLU A 385 -8.90 17.28 -6.25
CA GLU A 385 -8.10 18.09 -5.30
C GLU A 385 -8.81 19.37 -4.79
N LEU A 386 -9.94 19.80 -5.37
CA LEU A 386 -10.65 21.04 -4.98
C LEU A 386 -12.14 20.87 -4.63
N THR A 387 -12.72 19.68 -4.76
CA THR A 387 -14.15 19.42 -4.48
C THR A 387 -14.34 18.08 -3.77
N GLY A 388 -15.50 17.87 -3.13
CA GLY A 388 -15.83 16.60 -2.46
C GLY A 388 -15.97 15.37 -3.36
N THR A 389 -15.67 15.46 -4.66
CA THR A 389 -15.47 14.30 -5.54
C THR A 389 -14.46 13.34 -4.91
N ASP A 390 -14.87 12.08 -4.76
CA ASP A 390 -14.14 11.00 -4.09
C ASP A 390 -13.69 11.30 -2.64
N SER A 391 -14.46 12.09 -1.90
CA SER A 391 -14.28 12.31 -0.45
C SER A 391 -14.04 11.00 0.31
N HIS A 392 -14.79 9.93 -0.01
CA HIS A 392 -14.61 8.59 0.56
C HIS A 392 -13.18 8.04 0.41
N PHE A 393 -12.50 8.31 -0.71
CA PHE A 393 -11.14 7.82 -0.97
C PHE A 393 -10.13 8.51 -0.03
N GLY A 394 -10.12 9.83 0.01
CA GLY A 394 -9.24 10.60 0.91
C GLY A 394 -9.51 10.31 2.38
N SER A 395 -10.80 10.15 2.72
CA SER A 395 -11.30 9.79 4.05
C SER A 395 -10.74 8.44 4.51
N VAL A 396 -10.95 7.37 3.74
CA VAL A 396 -10.51 6.02 4.12
C VAL A 396 -8.99 5.84 3.98
N GLN A 397 -8.35 6.46 2.99
CA GLN A 397 -6.89 6.50 2.87
C GLN A 397 -6.24 7.07 4.13
N SER A 398 -6.75 8.21 4.59
CA SER A 398 -6.24 8.85 5.81
C SER A 398 -6.57 8.01 7.04
N ALA A 399 -7.79 7.46 7.15
CA ALA A 399 -8.15 6.59 8.26
C ALA A 399 -7.24 5.36 8.38
N ILE A 400 -6.84 4.73 7.26
CA ILE A 400 -5.86 3.63 7.24
C ILE A 400 -4.47 4.13 7.70
N LEU A 401 -3.94 5.19 7.08
CA LEU A 401 -2.59 5.70 7.38
C LEU A 401 -2.46 6.14 8.85
N CYS A 402 -3.43 6.90 9.36
CA CYS A 402 -3.45 7.38 10.74
C CYS A 402 -3.80 6.28 11.75
N GLY A 403 -4.54 5.25 11.31
CA GLY A 403 -4.95 4.09 12.13
C GLY A 403 -3.83 3.06 12.31
N ASP A 404 -2.89 2.94 11.37
CA ASP A 404 -1.76 2.01 11.45
C ASP A 404 -0.60 2.51 12.31
N VAL A 405 -0.12 3.74 12.08
CA VAL A 405 1.12 4.29 12.69
C VAL A 405 0.84 5.67 13.28
N ALA A 406 1.36 5.94 14.47
CA ALA A 406 1.18 7.23 15.13
C ALA A 406 2.04 8.32 14.46
N ALA A 407 1.40 9.39 13.99
CA ALA A 407 2.09 10.58 13.47
C ALA A 407 2.71 11.43 14.60
N PRO A 408 3.75 12.24 14.30
CA PRO A 408 4.10 13.40 15.11
C PRO A 408 2.88 14.32 15.31
N ARG A 409 2.67 14.77 16.55
CA ARG A 409 1.53 15.63 16.94
C ARG A 409 1.86 17.13 16.99
N ASP A 410 3.12 17.50 16.72
CA ASP A 410 3.62 18.88 16.72
C ASP A 410 3.84 19.35 15.27
N PRO A 411 3.08 20.35 14.77
CA PRO A 411 3.30 20.94 13.46
C PRO A 411 4.71 21.50 13.25
N GLU A 412 5.41 21.93 14.30
CA GLU A 412 6.79 22.46 14.15
C GLU A 412 7.80 21.38 13.75
N VAL A 413 7.49 20.09 13.91
CA VAL A 413 8.29 19.00 13.32
C VAL A 413 8.20 19.07 11.79
N TYR A 414 6.98 19.16 11.26
CA TYR A 414 6.74 19.22 9.83
C TYR A 414 7.24 20.53 9.21
N TRP A 415 7.04 21.68 9.87
CA TRP A 415 7.58 22.96 9.40
C TRP A 415 9.10 22.91 9.25
N ARG A 416 9.81 22.39 10.25
CA ARG A 416 11.28 22.20 10.17
C ARG A 416 11.68 21.23 9.06
N ASP A 417 10.90 20.20 8.79
CA ASP A 417 11.19 19.19 7.77
C ASP A 417 10.95 19.73 6.35
N VAL A 418 9.80 20.35 6.12
CA VAL A 418 9.46 21.13 4.91
C VAL A 418 10.57 22.12 4.58
N GLN A 419 11.04 22.92 5.55
CA GLN A 419 12.08 23.92 5.28
C GLN A 419 13.46 23.30 4.95
N ARG A 420 13.77 22.09 5.47
CA ARG A 420 14.99 21.35 5.07
C ARG A 420 14.86 20.65 3.70
N ALA A 421 13.64 20.32 3.27
CA ALA A 421 13.38 19.75 1.96
C ALA A 421 13.30 20.83 0.87
N ARG A 422 12.58 21.94 1.13
CA ARG A 422 12.45 23.11 0.25
C ARG A 422 13.80 23.70 -0.16
N ALA A 423 14.77 23.68 0.75
CA ALA A 423 16.14 24.14 0.49
C ALA A 423 16.94 23.26 -0.51
N LYS A 424 16.41 22.08 -0.86
CA LYS A 424 16.95 21.18 -1.90
C LYS A 424 16.05 21.16 -3.14
N ASP A 425 14.74 21.08 -2.92
CA ASP A 425 13.71 21.04 -3.95
C ASP A 425 12.51 21.90 -3.51
N PRO A 426 12.34 23.11 -4.07
CA PRO A 426 11.29 24.05 -3.65
C PRO A 426 9.89 23.69 -4.20
N LEU A 427 9.77 22.66 -5.04
CA LEU A 427 8.52 22.22 -5.65
C LEU A 427 8.00 20.95 -4.95
N LEU A 428 8.84 19.92 -4.87
CA LEU A 428 8.46 18.59 -4.38
C LEU A 428 8.64 18.45 -2.86
N GLY A 429 9.70 19.03 -2.28
CA GLY A 429 9.94 18.98 -0.83
C GLY A 429 8.79 19.52 0.04
N PRO A 430 8.10 20.61 -0.35
CA PRO A 430 6.88 21.07 0.31
C PRO A 430 5.66 20.14 0.19
N VAL A 431 5.64 19.19 -0.76
CA VAL A 431 4.57 18.19 -0.89
C VAL A 431 4.88 16.95 -0.04
N THR A 432 6.11 16.44 -0.12
CA THR A 432 6.48 15.14 0.47
C THR A 432 6.68 15.17 1.99
N GLU A 433 7.14 16.30 2.54
CA GLU A 433 7.41 16.47 3.98
C GLU A 433 6.32 17.27 4.73
N ASN A 434 5.19 17.57 4.08
CA ASN A 434 4.08 18.29 4.71
C ASN A 434 3.39 17.48 5.83
N LEU A 435 2.62 18.19 6.65
CA LEU A 435 1.70 17.58 7.62
C LEU A 435 0.43 17.05 6.94
N SER A 436 -0.32 16.21 7.66
CA SER A 436 -1.56 15.61 7.19
C SER A 436 -2.59 15.52 8.34
N PRO A 437 -3.85 15.14 8.10
CA PRO A 437 -4.86 14.97 9.16
C PRO A 437 -4.41 14.05 10.30
N CYS A 438 -3.47 13.13 10.05
CA CYS A 438 -2.87 12.27 11.07
C CYS A 438 -2.17 13.04 12.20
N THR A 439 -1.67 14.25 11.94
CA THR A 439 -1.10 15.15 12.97
C THR A 439 -2.12 15.50 14.07
N PHE A 440 -3.41 15.43 13.77
CA PHE A 440 -4.52 15.76 14.69
C PHE A 440 -5.35 14.52 15.10
N TRP A 441 -4.98 13.34 14.58
CA TRP A 441 -5.72 12.08 14.70
C TRP A 441 -5.34 11.27 15.93
N ASP A 442 -6.31 10.57 16.53
CA ASP A 442 -6.08 9.79 17.76
C ASP A 442 -5.17 8.58 17.54
N ARG A 443 -4.48 8.14 18.59
CA ARG A 443 -3.39 7.15 18.45
C ARG A 443 -3.96 5.79 18.00
N PRO A 444 -3.25 5.06 17.10
CA PRO A 444 -3.55 3.66 16.76
C PRO A 444 -3.92 2.79 17.96
N ARG A 445 -5.01 2.02 17.82
CA ARG A 445 -5.47 1.06 18.82
C ARG A 445 -4.54 -0.16 18.94
N GLU A 446 -3.88 -0.54 17.85
CA GLU A 446 -2.85 -1.59 17.83
C GLU A 446 -1.49 -1.00 17.44
N ARG A 447 -0.42 -1.75 17.70
CA ARG A 447 0.90 -1.45 17.12
C ARG A 447 0.98 -1.98 15.68
N PRO A 448 1.81 -1.39 14.81
CA PRO A 448 2.14 -1.95 13.50
C PRO A 448 2.63 -3.40 13.60
N THR A 449 2.44 -4.15 12.52
CA THR A 449 2.96 -5.52 12.41
C THR A 449 4.48 -5.48 12.23
N THR A 450 5.24 -6.08 13.15
CA THR A 450 6.66 -6.38 12.91
C THR A 450 6.75 -7.43 11.81
N ILE A 451 7.11 -7.00 10.59
CA ILE A 451 7.33 -7.87 9.42
C ILE A 451 8.47 -8.86 9.71
N ARG A 452 8.40 -10.08 9.14
CA ARG A 452 9.43 -11.12 9.36
C ARG A 452 10.69 -10.91 8.53
N ASP A 453 11.79 -11.47 9.06
CA ASP A 453 13.12 -11.52 8.43
C ASP A 453 13.29 -12.63 7.36
N ASP A 454 12.22 -13.30 6.93
CA ASP A 454 12.16 -14.01 5.63
C ASP A 454 10.72 -14.40 5.24
N LEU A 455 10.35 -14.17 3.98
CA LEU A 455 9.14 -14.65 3.32
C LEU A 455 9.44 -14.89 1.82
N PRO A 456 8.88 -15.92 1.17
CA PRO A 456 9.03 -16.15 -0.27
C PRO A 456 7.96 -15.40 -1.08
N ALA A 457 8.36 -14.33 -1.76
CA ALA A 457 7.55 -13.55 -2.68
C ALA A 457 8.33 -13.19 -3.96
N LEU A 458 7.60 -12.82 -5.01
CA LEU A 458 8.14 -12.13 -6.17
C LEU A 458 7.89 -10.63 -5.97
N LEU A 459 8.98 -9.87 -5.86
CA LEU A 459 9.00 -8.43 -5.72
C LEU A 459 9.20 -7.81 -7.11
N VAL A 460 8.49 -6.73 -7.44
CA VAL A 460 8.55 -6.08 -8.75
C VAL A 460 8.63 -4.55 -8.55
N ASN A 461 9.58 -3.88 -9.22
CA ASN A 461 9.68 -2.43 -9.19
C ASN A 461 10.41 -1.89 -10.43
N ALA A 462 10.06 -0.67 -10.85
CA ALA A 462 10.90 0.12 -11.73
C ALA A 462 12.02 0.82 -10.94
N THR A 463 13.15 1.11 -11.58
CA THR A 463 14.28 1.81 -10.94
C THR A 463 13.97 3.26 -10.60
N GLY A 464 13.08 3.90 -11.34
CA GLY A 464 12.68 5.29 -11.14
C GLY A 464 11.36 5.48 -10.39
N ASP A 465 10.76 4.42 -9.80
CA ASP A 465 9.42 4.46 -9.20
C ASP A 465 9.22 5.68 -8.26
N PRO A 466 8.35 6.63 -8.65
CA PRO A 466 8.18 7.92 -7.95
C PRO A 466 7.11 7.88 -6.84
N ARG A 467 6.67 6.70 -6.41
CA ARG A 467 5.81 6.52 -5.23
C ARG A 467 6.42 5.52 -4.25
N THR A 468 6.85 4.37 -4.73
CA THR A 468 7.40 3.27 -3.95
C THR A 468 8.81 2.98 -4.42
N THR A 469 9.73 3.86 -4.03
CA THR A 469 11.10 3.93 -4.55
C THR A 469 11.82 2.59 -4.56
N TYR A 470 12.64 2.36 -5.59
CA TYR A 470 13.45 1.15 -5.74
C TYR A 470 14.35 0.83 -4.52
N GLU A 471 14.74 1.83 -3.72
CA GLU A 471 15.45 1.60 -2.46
C GLU A 471 14.66 0.66 -1.53
N GLY A 472 13.35 0.89 -1.38
CA GLY A 472 12.45 0.09 -0.55
C GLY A 472 12.34 -1.35 -1.03
N ALA A 473 12.17 -1.54 -2.34
CA ALA A 473 12.22 -2.84 -3.00
C ALA A 473 13.51 -3.61 -2.66
N THR A 474 14.67 -2.93 -2.71
CA THR A 474 15.94 -3.56 -2.32
C THR A 474 16.06 -3.79 -0.80
N THR A 475 15.41 -2.99 0.05
CA THR A 475 15.35 -3.23 1.51
C THR A 475 14.55 -4.48 1.81
N VAL A 476 13.34 -4.62 1.29
CA VAL A 476 12.51 -5.82 1.44
C VAL A 476 13.21 -7.04 0.84
N ARG A 477 13.87 -6.89 -0.32
CA ARG A 477 14.66 -7.96 -0.92
C ARG A 477 15.87 -8.41 -0.08
N ARG A 478 16.51 -7.48 0.66
CA ARG A 478 17.57 -7.81 1.65
C ARG A 478 17.00 -8.44 2.91
N MET A 479 15.82 -8.00 3.37
CA MET A 479 15.12 -8.59 4.50
C MET A 479 14.63 -10.00 4.19
N TRP A 480 14.24 -10.30 2.95
CA TRP A 480 13.69 -11.59 2.53
C TRP A 480 14.63 -12.34 1.58
N PRO A 481 15.62 -13.09 2.10
CA PRO A 481 16.54 -13.88 1.28
C PRO A 481 15.85 -14.91 0.37
N SER A 482 14.70 -15.46 0.78
CA SER A 482 13.90 -16.41 -0.02
C SER A 482 13.08 -15.75 -1.13
N SER A 483 12.86 -14.43 -1.09
CA SER A 483 12.19 -13.69 -2.17
C SER A 483 13.08 -13.48 -3.39
N ARG A 484 12.48 -13.00 -4.49
CA ARG A 484 13.22 -12.54 -5.69
C ARG A 484 12.69 -11.22 -6.21
N LEU A 485 13.58 -10.36 -6.68
CA LEU A 485 13.26 -9.05 -7.25
C LEU A 485 13.33 -9.09 -8.78
N VAL A 486 12.31 -8.52 -9.42
CA VAL A 486 12.24 -8.22 -10.84
C VAL A 486 12.34 -6.71 -11.00
N THR A 487 13.47 -6.25 -11.53
CA THR A 487 13.78 -4.83 -11.70
C THR A 487 13.49 -4.41 -13.13
N LEU A 488 12.62 -3.43 -13.35
CA LEU A 488 12.52 -2.72 -14.62
C LEU A 488 13.48 -1.51 -14.62
N ARG A 489 14.58 -1.62 -15.36
CA ARG A 489 15.59 -0.56 -15.46
C ARG A 489 15.19 0.48 -16.49
N GLY A 490 15.35 1.76 -16.14
CA GLY A 490 15.19 2.88 -17.09
C GLY A 490 13.75 3.32 -17.34
N ALA A 491 12.83 3.00 -16.42
CA ALA A 491 11.48 3.55 -16.38
C ALA A 491 11.22 4.31 -15.07
N ASP A 492 10.51 5.43 -15.17
CA ASP A 492 10.04 6.29 -14.08
C ASP A 492 8.59 5.94 -13.69
N GLN A 493 8.31 4.63 -13.62
CA GLN A 493 6.98 4.04 -13.53
C GLN A 493 6.62 3.62 -12.09
N HIS A 494 5.39 3.90 -11.67
CA HIS A 494 4.80 3.27 -10.48
C HIS A 494 3.86 2.10 -10.84
N ALA A 495 4.11 0.92 -10.25
CA ALA A 495 3.54 -0.40 -10.59
C ALA A 495 3.81 -0.84 -12.04
N VAL A 496 4.23 -2.09 -12.26
CA VAL A 496 4.85 -2.50 -13.54
C VAL A 496 4.11 -3.62 -14.26
N PHE A 497 3.76 -4.70 -13.56
CA PHE A 497 3.12 -5.88 -14.13
C PHE A 497 1.73 -5.55 -14.69
N GLY A 498 1.51 -5.79 -15.97
CA GLY A 498 0.25 -5.43 -16.65
C GLY A 498 0.00 -3.93 -16.84
N VAL A 499 0.56 -3.06 -15.99
CA VAL A 499 0.40 -1.60 -16.03
C VAL A 499 1.33 -0.94 -17.06
N HIS A 500 2.62 -1.32 -17.06
CA HIS A 500 3.61 -0.79 -18.01
C HIS A 500 3.75 -1.67 -19.28
N GLY A 501 3.22 -2.89 -19.25
CA GLY A 501 3.18 -3.80 -20.40
C GLY A 501 4.54 -4.26 -20.94
N THR A 502 5.62 -4.20 -20.14
CA THR A 502 6.94 -4.69 -20.57
C THR A 502 6.96 -6.21 -20.64
N PRO A 503 7.13 -6.84 -21.82
CA PRO A 503 6.99 -8.29 -21.98
C PRO A 503 7.95 -9.12 -21.12
N CYS A 504 9.13 -8.57 -20.79
CA CYS A 504 10.10 -9.21 -19.90
C CYS A 504 9.56 -9.35 -18.46
N VAL A 505 8.95 -8.30 -17.90
CA VAL A 505 8.39 -8.33 -16.54
C VAL A 505 7.17 -9.23 -16.50
N ASP A 506 6.25 -9.05 -17.46
CA ASP A 506 5.03 -9.85 -17.57
C ASP A 506 5.33 -11.35 -17.74
N ALA A 507 6.37 -11.71 -18.49
CA ALA A 507 6.78 -13.10 -18.65
C ALA A 507 7.33 -13.71 -17.36
N VAL A 508 8.10 -12.96 -16.57
CA VAL A 508 8.66 -13.46 -15.29
C VAL A 508 7.56 -13.61 -14.24
N VAL A 509 6.67 -12.62 -14.11
CA VAL A 509 5.53 -12.70 -13.18
C VAL A 509 4.59 -13.84 -13.57
N ASN A 510 4.25 -13.97 -14.85
CA ASN A 510 3.40 -15.07 -15.31
C ASN A 510 4.07 -16.45 -15.21
N ALA A 511 5.39 -16.55 -15.38
CA ALA A 511 6.11 -17.80 -15.11
C ALA A 511 6.03 -18.21 -13.64
N TYR A 512 6.14 -17.27 -12.71
CA TYR A 512 5.93 -17.52 -11.27
C TYR A 512 4.47 -17.90 -10.97
N LEU A 513 3.49 -17.17 -11.49
CA LEU A 513 2.06 -17.48 -11.33
C LEU A 513 1.71 -18.85 -11.93
N ALA A 514 2.28 -19.22 -13.08
CA ALA A 514 2.04 -20.52 -13.72
C ALA A 514 2.65 -21.73 -13.00
N THR A 515 3.77 -21.53 -12.27
CA THR A 515 4.58 -22.65 -11.75
C THR A 515 4.71 -22.69 -10.22
N GLY A 516 4.51 -21.57 -9.52
CA GLY A 516 4.84 -21.41 -8.10
C GLY A 516 6.33 -21.35 -7.79
N ARG A 517 7.20 -21.32 -8.81
CA ARG A 517 8.66 -21.32 -8.65
C ARG A 517 9.21 -19.91 -8.90
N LEU A 518 9.84 -19.33 -7.88
CA LEU A 518 10.58 -18.08 -8.05
C LEU A 518 11.78 -18.27 -8.99
N PRO A 519 12.23 -17.21 -9.68
CA PRO A 519 13.50 -17.20 -10.42
C PRO A 519 14.69 -17.67 -9.59
N ALA A 520 15.71 -18.27 -10.23
CA ALA A 520 16.89 -18.75 -9.52
C ALA A 520 17.66 -17.62 -8.83
N THR A 521 17.87 -16.53 -9.56
CA THR A 521 18.45 -15.25 -9.12
C THR A 521 17.42 -14.14 -9.26
N ASP A 522 17.74 -12.95 -8.77
CA ASP A 522 17.02 -11.73 -9.15
C ASP A 522 17.16 -11.46 -10.67
N VAL A 523 16.20 -10.75 -11.25
CA VAL A 523 16.07 -10.55 -12.71
C VAL A 523 15.98 -9.06 -13.02
N THR A 524 16.74 -8.61 -14.02
CA THR A 524 16.67 -7.23 -14.51
C THR A 524 16.13 -7.22 -15.95
N CYS A 525 14.98 -6.59 -16.12
CA CYS A 525 14.44 -6.20 -17.42
C CYS A 525 14.89 -4.76 -17.75
N ASP A 526 14.92 -4.43 -19.03
CA ASP A 526 15.13 -3.06 -19.52
C ASP A 526 13.82 -2.50 -20.10
N ALA A 527 13.56 -1.22 -19.85
CA ALA A 527 12.49 -0.49 -20.52
C ALA A 527 12.83 -0.28 -22.00
N PRO A 528 11.82 -0.17 -22.90
CA PRO A 528 12.06 0.22 -24.29
C PRO A 528 12.74 1.59 -24.38
N ALA A 529 13.65 1.75 -25.35
CA ALA A 529 14.18 3.07 -25.69
C ALA A 529 13.06 3.98 -26.25
N ARG A 530 13.17 5.28 -25.98
CA ARG A 530 12.23 6.34 -26.36
C ARG A 530 12.86 7.32 -27.34
#